data_AF-A0A6A7RYR2-F1
#
_entry.id   AF-A0A6A7RYR2-F1
#
_cell.length_a   1.000
_cell.length_b   1.000
_cell.length_c   1.000
_cell.angle_alpha   90.00
_cell.angle_beta   90.00
_cell.angle_gamma   90.00
#
_symmetry.space_group_name_H-M   'P 1'
#
loop_
_entity.id
_entity.type
_entity.pdbx_description
1 polymer ?
#
loop_
_entity_poly.entity_id
_entity_poly.type
_entity_poly.pdbx_seq_one_letter_code
_entity_poly.pdbx_strand_id
1 'polypeptide(L)'
;YVVWNVFAAPELSLQAKTWCLWMVGCVSYRGYYEQREAEELAVELREQGYDTYVAGVPAYSTLGYFDDPLLNTFLRFGTPEVARIIFHELAHQQLFVKDDSLFNESFATAVENEGMRRWLAANAAPEQRAVFETQRARKAAFAALMQAYREKFR
;
A
#
# COMPACT_ATOMS: atom_id res chain seq x y z
N TYR A 1 -13.78 4.52 0.22
CA TYR A 1 -12.49 4.37 0.89
C TYR A 1 -12.63 4.92 2.29
N VAL A 2 -11.76 4.50 3.23
CA VAL A 2 -11.79 5.01 4.60
C VAL A 2 -10.86 6.22 4.76
N VAL A 3 -9.75 6.21 4.03
CA VAL A 3 -8.81 7.33 3.97
C VAL A 3 -8.33 7.54 2.53
N TRP A 4 -7.73 8.70 2.29
CA TRP A 4 -7.17 9.15 1.03
C TRP A 4 -5.71 9.53 1.26
N ASN A 5 -4.80 8.81 0.61
CA ASN A 5 -3.37 9.06 0.72
C ASN A 5 -2.90 9.95 -0.42
N VAL A 6 -2.16 11.00 -0.08
CA VAL A 6 -1.42 11.84 -1.03
C VAL A 6 0.02 11.35 -1.07
N PHE A 7 0.48 11.04 -2.27
CA PHE A 7 1.88 10.78 -2.60
C PHE A 7 2.39 11.95 -3.43
N ALA A 8 3.65 12.33 -3.22
CA ALA A 8 4.29 13.38 -4.00
C ALA A 8 5.77 13.05 -4.21
N ALA A 9 6.32 13.39 -5.36
CA ALA A 9 7.76 13.33 -5.65
C ALA A 9 8.14 14.54 -6.54
N PRO A 10 9.39 15.03 -6.49
CA PRO A 10 9.85 16.02 -7.46
C PRO A 10 9.68 15.49 -8.89
N GLU A 11 9.52 16.40 -9.85
CA GLU A 11 9.46 16.03 -11.27
C GLU A 11 10.65 15.14 -11.66
N LEU A 12 10.38 14.06 -12.38
CA LEU A 12 11.38 13.06 -12.83
C LEU A 12 12.13 12.34 -11.70
N SER A 13 11.61 12.34 -10.48
CA SER A 13 12.18 11.62 -9.34
C SER A 13 11.29 10.47 -8.89
N LEU A 14 11.94 9.37 -8.45
CA LEU A 14 11.27 8.28 -7.73
C LEU A 14 11.40 8.43 -6.22
N GLN A 15 12.01 9.52 -5.74
CA GLN A 15 12.15 9.80 -4.32
C GLN A 15 10.89 10.52 -3.82
N ALA A 16 10.07 9.79 -3.05
CA ALA A 16 8.88 10.34 -2.45
C ALA A 16 9.22 11.45 -1.44
N LYS A 17 8.39 12.49 -1.41
CA LYS A 17 8.28 13.45 -0.32
C LYS A 17 7.89 12.70 0.95
N THR A 18 8.51 13.06 2.06
CA THR A 18 8.22 12.47 3.37
C THR A 18 7.48 13.44 4.27
N TRP A 19 6.65 12.88 5.16
CA TRP A 19 5.97 13.60 6.23
C TRP A 19 6.29 12.93 7.56
N CYS A 20 6.76 13.70 8.53
CA CYS A 20 7.19 13.16 9.82
C CYS A 20 6.16 13.42 10.91
N LEU A 21 5.72 12.34 11.54
CA LEU A 21 4.80 12.33 12.67
C LEU A 21 5.56 11.87 13.91
N TRP A 22 5.33 12.52 15.06
CA TRP A 22 6.09 12.23 16.27
C TRP A 22 6.10 10.74 16.65
N MET A 23 4.92 10.10 16.62
CA MET A 23 4.78 8.70 17.03
C MET A 23 5.24 7.70 15.97
N VAL A 24 4.93 7.95 14.70
CA VAL A 24 5.10 6.99 13.58
C VAL A 24 6.46 7.14 12.89
N GLY A 25 7.10 8.31 13.02
CA GLY A 25 8.27 8.67 12.23
C GLY A 25 7.91 9.28 10.89
N CYS A 26 8.85 9.27 9.96
CA CYS A 26 8.68 9.78 8.62
C CYS A 26 8.09 8.73 7.67
N VAL A 27 7.01 9.09 6.99
CA VAL A 27 6.28 8.25 6.03
C VAL A 27 6.27 8.86 4.64
N SER A 28 6.20 8.03 3.60
CA SER A 28 6.24 8.45 2.19
C SER A 28 4.87 8.85 1.60
N TYR A 29 3.87 9.04 2.46
CA TYR A 29 2.53 9.47 2.09
C TYR A 29 1.88 10.27 3.23
N ARG A 30 0.83 11.03 2.92
CA ARG A 30 0.00 11.69 3.93
C ARG A 30 -1.46 11.30 3.76
N GLY A 31 -2.06 10.76 4.80
CA GLY A 31 -3.47 10.32 4.81
C GLY A 31 -4.44 11.41 5.26
N TYR A 32 -5.64 11.40 4.68
CA TYR A 32 -6.77 12.28 4.99
C TYR A 32 -8.07 11.48 5.06
N TYR A 33 -8.99 11.88 5.93
CA TYR A 33 -10.33 11.25 5.98
C TYR A 33 -11.25 11.79 4.87
N GLU A 34 -11.12 13.07 4.52
CA GLU A 34 -11.86 13.69 3.42
C GLU A 34 -11.02 13.69 2.14
N GLN A 35 -11.63 13.22 1.04
CA GLN A 35 -10.99 13.23 -0.28
C GLN A 35 -10.60 14.66 -0.71
N ARG A 36 -11.49 15.62 -0.45
CA ARG A 36 -11.30 17.02 -0.84
C ARG A 36 -10.02 17.60 -0.22
N GLU A 37 -9.75 17.32 1.05
CA GLU A 37 -8.53 17.79 1.73
C GLU A 37 -7.26 17.19 1.11
N ALA A 38 -7.30 15.91 0.72
CA ALA A 38 -6.20 15.27 0.00
C ALA A 38 -5.97 15.90 -1.39
N GLU A 39 -7.05 16.22 -2.11
CA GLU A 39 -7.00 16.87 -3.41
C GLU A 39 -6.47 18.30 -3.32
N GLU A 40 -6.88 19.06 -2.30
CA GLU A 40 -6.38 20.42 -2.02
C GLU A 40 -4.86 20.40 -1.80
N LEU A 41 -4.34 19.49 -0.96
CA LEU A 41 -2.89 19.33 -0.79
C LEU A 41 -2.20 18.94 -2.11
N ALA A 42 -2.79 18.04 -2.89
CA ALA A 42 -2.22 17.62 -4.16
C ALA A 42 -2.16 18.77 -5.19
N VAL A 43 -3.12 19.70 -5.17
CA VAL A 43 -3.03 20.94 -5.97
C VAL A 43 -1.88 21.81 -5.48
N GLU A 44 -1.82 22.09 -4.18
CA GLU A 44 -0.77 22.93 -3.58
C GLU A 44 0.64 22.40 -3.88
N LEU A 45 0.84 21.08 -3.79
CA LEU A 45 2.14 20.46 -4.08
C LEU A 45 2.49 20.50 -5.58
N ARG A 46 1.50 20.41 -6.48
CA ARG A 46 1.72 20.57 -7.92
C ARG A 46 2.17 21.99 -8.26
N GLU A 47 1.60 23.00 -7.62
CA GLU A 47 2.04 24.39 -7.77
C GLU A 47 3.49 24.61 -7.29
N GLN A 48 3.96 23.76 -6.39
CA GLN A 48 5.35 23.71 -5.92
C GLN A 48 6.28 22.86 -6.80
N GLY A 49 5.79 22.31 -7.92
CA GLY A 49 6.57 21.52 -8.88
C GLY A 49 6.71 20.03 -8.53
N TYR A 50 5.84 19.48 -7.67
CA TYR A 50 5.79 18.04 -7.41
C TYR A 50 4.83 17.32 -8.37
N ASP A 51 5.19 16.10 -8.76
CA ASP A 51 4.26 15.12 -9.29
C ASP A 51 3.48 14.49 -8.13
N THR A 52 2.15 14.60 -8.15
CA THR A 52 1.28 14.14 -7.06
C THR A 52 0.33 13.03 -7.50
N TYR A 53 0.05 12.09 -6.61
CA TYR A 53 -0.96 11.05 -6.80
C TYR A 53 -1.84 10.93 -5.55
N VAL A 54 -3.16 10.95 -5.73
CA VAL A 54 -4.14 10.75 -4.66
C VAL A 54 -4.76 9.38 -4.82
N ALA A 55 -4.65 8.54 -3.78
CA ALA A 55 -5.16 7.18 -3.80
C ALA A 55 -6.16 6.96 -2.66
N GLY A 56 -7.32 6.38 -2.99
CA GLY A 56 -8.24 5.89 -1.98
C GLY A 56 -7.71 4.60 -1.35
N VAL A 57 -7.67 4.55 -0.01
CA VAL A 57 -7.20 3.37 0.72
C VAL A 57 -8.40 2.68 1.41
N PRO A 58 -8.56 1.35 1.22
CA PRO A 58 -9.73 0.65 1.73
C PRO A 58 -9.64 0.33 3.23
N ALA A 59 -8.43 0.35 3.80
CA ALA A 59 -8.11 -0.07 5.15
C ALA A 59 -6.99 0.80 5.74
N TYR A 60 -6.83 0.78 7.06
CA TYR A 60 -5.64 1.25 7.75
C TYR A 60 -5.43 0.38 9.00
N SER A 61 -4.20 0.32 9.48
CA SER A 61 -3.88 -0.23 10.79
C SER A 61 -3.44 0.87 11.75
N THR A 62 -3.87 0.77 13.00
CA THR A 62 -3.32 1.54 14.12
C THR A 62 -2.09 0.88 14.72
N LEU A 63 -1.42 -0.03 14.01
CA LEU A 63 -0.20 -0.71 14.42
C LEU A 63 -0.35 -1.50 15.73
N GLY A 64 -1.58 -1.93 16.05
CA GLY A 64 -1.90 -2.69 17.27
C GLY A 64 -2.12 -1.84 18.52
N TYR A 65 -2.14 -0.50 18.42
CA TYR A 65 -2.54 0.37 19.54
C TYR A 65 -4.03 0.26 19.85
N PHE A 66 -4.86 -0.10 18.87
CA PHE A 66 -6.29 -0.31 19.02
C PHE A 66 -6.73 -1.56 18.25
N ASP A 67 -7.94 -2.03 18.57
CA ASP A 67 -8.64 -3.03 17.78
C ASP A 67 -9.13 -2.38 16.47
N ASP A 68 -8.35 -2.55 15.41
CA ASP A 68 -8.65 -2.01 14.08
C ASP A 68 -9.99 -2.59 13.56
N PRO A 69 -10.97 -1.74 13.18
CA PRO A 69 -12.28 -2.22 12.75
C PRO A 69 -12.21 -2.85 11.35
N LEU A 70 -12.97 -3.94 11.14
CA LEU A 70 -13.25 -4.45 9.80
C LEU A 70 -14.32 -3.58 9.13
N LEU A 71 -13.88 -2.61 8.32
CA LEU A 71 -14.80 -1.68 7.68
C LEU A 71 -15.48 -2.30 6.45
N ASN A 72 -16.66 -1.79 6.11
CA ASN A 72 -17.37 -2.20 4.90
C ASN A 72 -16.61 -1.88 3.59
N THR A 73 -15.62 -0.99 3.64
CA THR A 73 -14.76 -0.61 2.50
C THR A 73 -13.87 -1.75 2.03
N PHE A 74 -13.49 -2.66 2.92
CA PHE A 74 -12.70 -3.85 2.64
C PHE A 74 -13.48 -4.79 1.72
N LEU A 75 -14.77 -4.98 2.03
CA LEU A 75 -15.63 -6.01 1.43
C LEU A 75 -16.01 -5.75 -0.03
N ARG A 76 -15.69 -4.57 -0.57
CA ARG A 76 -16.06 -4.16 -1.94
C ARG A 76 -15.30 -4.91 -3.03
N PHE A 77 -14.16 -5.53 -2.72
CA PHE A 77 -13.24 -6.07 -3.71
C PHE A 77 -13.23 -7.61 -3.80
N GLY A 78 -14.18 -8.27 -3.13
CA GLY A 78 -14.33 -9.73 -3.11
C GLY A 78 -13.42 -10.43 -2.09
N THR A 79 -13.72 -11.69 -1.78
CA THR A 79 -13.09 -12.43 -0.67
C THR A 79 -11.56 -12.54 -0.77
N PRO A 80 -10.94 -12.84 -1.94
CA PRO A 80 -9.49 -12.91 -2.02
C PRO A 80 -8.79 -11.58 -1.70
N GLU A 81 -9.35 -10.46 -2.14
CA GLU A 81 -8.77 -9.13 -1.87
C GLU A 81 -8.95 -8.73 -0.40
N VAL A 82 -10.09 -9.09 0.20
CA VAL A 82 -10.31 -8.92 1.65
C VAL A 82 -9.28 -9.72 2.44
N ALA A 83 -9.07 -11.00 2.10
CA ALA A 83 -8.08 -11.84 2.77
C ALA A 83 -6.67 -11.27 2.64
N ARG A 84 -6.32 -10.78 1.44
CA ARG A 84 -5.05 -10.11 1.15
C ARG A 84 -4.83 -8.92 2.10
N ILE A 85 -5.80 -8.00 2.17
CA ILE A 85 -5.75 -6.83 3.05
C ILE A 85 -5.65 -7.24 4.52
N ILE A 86 -6.41 -8.23 4.97
CA ILE A 86 -6.37 -8.71 6.36
C ILE A 86 -4.94 -9.17 6.71
N PHE A 87 -4.29 -9.96 5.87
CA PHE A 87 -2.92 -10.40 6.15
C PHE A 87 -1.92 -9.24 6.17
N HIS A 88 -2.08 -8.24 5.29
CA HIS A 88 -1.23 -7.05 5.26
C HIS A 88 -1.34 -6.22 6.53
N GLU A 89 -2.56 -5.87 6.92
CA GLU A 89 -2.78 -5.02 8.11
C GLU A 89 -2.41 -5.75 9.40
N LEU A 90 -2.68 -7.06 9.51
CA LEU A 90 -2.25 -7.86 10.67
C LEU A 90 -0.72 -7.97 10.75
N ALA A 91 0.00 -7.95 9.62
CA ALA A 91 1.45 -7.95 9.64
C ALA A 91 1.99 -6.67 10.30
N HIS A 92 1.42 -5.51 10.00
CA HIS A 92 1.80 -4.24 10.63
C HIS A 92 1.61 -4.25 12.15
N GLN A 93 0.64 -5.02 12.66
CA GLN A 93 0.46 -5.21 14.11
C GLN A 93 1.55 -6.09 14.75
N GLN A 94 2.18 -6.99 13.98
CA GLN A 94 3.26 -7.86 14.49
C GLN A 94 4.61 -7.15 14.50
N LEU A 95 4.90 -6.32 13.50
CA LEU A 95 6.16 -5.60 13.39
C LEU A 95 5.98 -4.31 12.59
N PHE A 96 6.44 -3.21 13.19
CA PHE A 96 6.58 -1.92 12.54
C PHE A 96 7.89 -1.28 13.00
N VAL A 97 8.73 -0.88 12.05
CA VAL A 97 10.01 -0.22 12.28
C VAL A 97 9.85 1.27 12.01
N LYS A 98 10.14 2.07 13.03
CA LYS A 98 10.07 3.54 12.93
C LYS A 98 11.01 4.05 11.84
N ASP A 99 10.57 5.05 11.08
CA ASP A 99 11.33 5.74 10.03
C ASP A 99 11.74 4.85 8.82
N ASP A 100 11.13 3.66 8.66
CA ASP A 100 11.43 2.75 7.54
C ASP A 100 10.17 2.25 6.82
N SER A 101 9.48 3.14 6.10
CA SER A 101 8.30 2.78 5.31
C SER A 101 8.58 1.71 4.27
N LEU A 102 9.79 1.68 3.70
CA LEU A 102 10.15 0.67 2.71
C LEU A 102 10.16 -0.72 3.33
N PHE A 103 10.81 -0.87 4.50
CA PHE A 103 10.80 -2.13 5.23
C PHE A 103 9.37 -2.53 5.63
N ASN A 104 8.61 -1.62 6.25
CA ASN A 104 7.28 -1.94 6.77
C ASN A 104 6.33 -2.46 5.68
N GLU A 105 6.23 -1.75 4.55
CA GLU A 105 5.38 -2.19 3.45
C GLU A 105 5.90 -3.46 2.77
N SER A 106 7.22 -3.63 2.68
CA SER A 106 7.83 -4.85 2.13
C SER A 106 7.57 -6.08 3.01
N PHE A 107 7.67 -5.91 4.34
CA PHE A 107 7.37 -6.94 5.31
C PHE A 107 5.90 -7.35 5.25
N ALA A 108 4.98 -6.38 5.31
CA ALA A 108 3.55 -6.65 5.23
C ALA A 108 3.17 -7.34 3.91
N THR A 109 3.74 -6.88 2.79
CA THR A 109 3.56 -7.52 1.47
C THR A 109 4.10 -8.95 1.44
N ALA A 110 5.23 -9.24 2.11
CA ALA A 110 5.78 -10.59 2.16
C ALA A 110 4.86 -11.55 2.94
N VAL A 111 4.36 -11.10 4.11
CA VAL A 111 3.40 -11.85 4.94
C VAL A 111 2.08 -12.06 4.19
N GLU A 112 1.56 -11.00 3.56
CA GLU A 112 0.39 -11.04 2.69
C GLU A 112 0.51 -12.14 1.62
N ASN A 113 1.62 -12.15 0.88
CA ASN A 113 1.80 -13.10 -0.22
C ASN A 113 1.81 -14.55 0.27
N GLU A 114 2.50 -14.83 1.39
CA GLU A 114 2.55 -16.17 1.96
C GLU A 114 1.20 -16.58 2.59
N GLY A 115 0.53 -15.63 3.27
CA GLY A 115 -0.80 -15.82 3.84
C GLY A 115 -1.82 -16.16 2.76
N MET A 116 -1.82 -15.39 1.66
CA MET A 116 -2.66 -15.64 0.50
C MET A 116 -2.37 -16.99 -0.15
N ARG A 117 -1.08 -17.35 -0.34
CA ARG A 117 -0.71 -18.66 -0.90
C ARG A 117 -1.30 -19.81 -0.07
N ARG A 118 -1.18 -19.77 1.26
CA ARG A 118 -1.73 -20.78 2.16
C ARG A 118 -3.25 -20.78 2.19
N TRP A 119 -3.85 -19.60 2.31
CA TRP A 119 -5.30 -19.45 2.41
C TRP A 119 -6.00 -19.92 1.12
N LEU A 120 -5.50 -19.53 -0.04
CA LEU A 120 -6.01 -19.97 -1.34
C LEU A 120 -5.86 -21.49 -1.50
N ALA A 121 -4.73 -22.07 -1.08
CA ALA A 121 -4.50 -23.52 -1.14
C ALA A 121 -5.52 -24.32 -0.31
N ALA A 122 -6.02 -23.76 0.79
CA ALA A 122 -7.02 -24.39 1.65
C ALA A 122 -8.48 -24.07 1.27
N ASN A 123 -8.77 -22.86 0.77
CA ASN A 123 -10.13 -22.33 0.70
C ASN A 123 -10.63 -22.01 -0.70
N ALA A 124 -9.74 -21.77 -1.67
CA ALA A 124 -10.14 -21.22 -2.95
C ALA A 124 -10.39 -22.28 -4.02
N ALA A 125 -11.36 -22.02 -4.88
CA ALA A 125 -11.59 -22.79 -6.11
C ALA A 125 -10.35 -22.70 -7.03
N PRO A 126 -10.08 -23.71 -7.87
CA PRO A 126 -8.91 -23.71 -8.76
C PRO A 126 -8.79 -22.44 -9.62
N GLU A 127 -9.91 -21.89 -10.09
CA GLU A 127 -9.97 -20.67 -10.90
C GLU A 127 -9.47 -19.43 -10.14
N GLN A 128 -9.86 -19.29 -8.87
CA GLN A 128 -9.42 -18.18 -8.02
C GLN A 128 -7.90 -18.25 -7.74
N ARG A 129 -7.37 -19.47 -7.59
CA ARG A 129 -5.91 -19.68 -7.46
C ARG A 129 -5.17 -19.25 -8.73
N ALA A 130 -5.68 -19.64 -9.90
CA ALA A 130 -5.07 -19.29 -11.19
C ALA A 130 -5.05 -17.78 -11.44
N VAL A 131 -6.14 -17.07 -11.09
CA VAL A 131 -6.21 -15.60 -11.17
C VAL A 131 -5.15 -14.96 -10.28
N PHE A 132 -5.02 -15.42 -9.03
CA PHE A 132 -4.03 -14.88 -8.10
C PHE A 132 -2.59 -15.11 -8.58
N GLU A 133 -2.25 -16.32 -9.02
CA GLU A 133 -0.91 -16.60 -9.57
C GLU A 133 -0.61 -15.76 -10.82
N THR A 134 -1.61 -15.53 -11.67
CA THR A 134 -1.47 -14.65 -12.84
C THR A 134 -1.18 -13.21 -12.42
N GLN A 135 -1.91 -12.68 -11.43
CA GLN A 135 -1.67 -11.33 -10.91
C GLN A 135 -0.28 -11.20 -10.26
N ARG A 136 0.15 -12.22 -9.51
CA ARG A 136 1.48 -12.28 -8.91
C ARG A 136 2.59 -12.28 -9.97
N ALA A 137 2.44 -13.11 -11.01
CA ALA A 137 3.38 -13.13 -12.13
C ALA A 137 3.45 -11.77 -12.86
N ARG A 138 2.32 -11.10 -13.08
CA ARG A 138 2.28 -9.76 -13.68
C ARG A 138 2.98 -8.71 -12.82
N LYS A 139 2.76 -8.71 -11.50
CA LYS A 139 3.46 -7.80 -10.57
C LYS A 139 4.97 -8.02 -10.62
N ALA A 140 5.42 -9.29 -10.60
CA ALA A 140 6.84 -9.63 -10.68
C ALA A 140 7.48 -9.18 -12.01
N ALA A 141 6.79 -9.42 -13.13
CA ALA A 141 7.25 -8.99 -14.45
C ALA A 141 7.34 -7.45 -14.56
N PHE A 142 6.38 -6.73 -13.99
CA PHE A 142 6.40 -5.27 -13.96
C PHE A 142 7.55 -4.73 -13.12
N ALA A 143 7.78 -5.30 -11.92
CA ALA A 143 8.91 -4.90 -11.08
C ALA A 143 10.26 -5.14 -11.79
N ALA A 144 10.42 -6.29 -12.46
CA ALA A 144 11.61 -6.59 -13.25
C ALA A 144 11.80 -5.60 -14.41
N LEU A 145 10.72 -5.23 -15.10
CA LEU A 145 10.76 -4.21 -16.15
C LEU A 145 11.25 -2.86 -15.62
N MET A 146 10.69 -2.40 -14.50
CA MET A 146 11.08 -1.13 -13.87
C MET A 146 12.55 -1.14 -13.44
N GLN A 147 13.04 -2.25 -12.88
CA GLN A 147 14.44 -2.39 -12.51
C GLN A 147 15.38 -2.35 -13.72
N ALA A 148 15.05 -3.07 -14.79
CA ALA A 148 15.85 -3.09 -16.02
C ALA A 148 15.98 -1.69 -16.64
N TYR A 149 14.90 -0.91 -16.67
CA TYR A 149 14.93 0.46 -17.18
C TYR A 149 15.67 1.41 -16.25
N ARG A 150 15.54 1.23 -14.93
CA ARG A 150 16.33 2.01 -13.95
C ARG A 150 17.83 1.79 -14.15
N GLU A 151 18.28 0.55 -14.36
CA GLU A 151 19.69 0.24 -14.59
C GLU A 151 20.19 0.80 -15.91
N LYS A 152 19.36 0.77 -16.96
CA LYS A 152 19.69 1.31 -18.29
C LYS A 152 19.88 2.84 -18.31
N PHE A 153 19.11 3.56 -17.50
CA PHE A 153 19.07 5.03 -17.49
C PHE A 153 19.66 5.66 -16.23
N ARG A 154 20.44 4.89 -15.47
CA ARG A 154 21.23 5.39 -14.33
C ARG A 154 22.55 5.98 -14.81
#